data_AF-A0A2E0ZGV7-F1
#
_entry.id   AF-A0A2E0ZGV7-F1
#
_cell.length_a   1.000
_cell.length_b   1.000
_cell.length_c   1.000
_cell.angle_alpha   90.00
_cell.angle_beta   90.00
_cell.angle_gamma   90.00
#
_symmetry.space_group_name_H-M   'P 1'
#
loop_
_entity.id
_entity.type
_entity.pdbx_description
1 polymer ?
#
loop_
_entity_poly.entity_id
_entity_poly.type
_entity_poly.pdbx_seq_one_letter_code
_entity_poly.pdbx_strand_id
1 'polypeptide(L)'
;MPFRPVPAVGLLLVLLLLTGCLGGGGDAAEDTAVSDQAVAPLAGTLVCGTDCLNQGQCGTTADGRTVILAHNTQPATRDHNVILANDSAVNILGQEPRNVQDAAGNPFSLNFFLVQPAEGGPNSWVAGSCVNQATQ
;
A
#
# COMPACT_ATOMS: atom_id res chain seq x y z
N MET A 1 -1.08 -51.01 59.96
CA MET A 1 -2.05 -50.66 58.89
C MET A 1 -1.28 -49.89 57.81
N PRO A 2 -1.30 -50.34 56.55
CA PRO A 2 -0.35 -49.93 55.52
C PRO A 2 -0.73 -48.60 54.85
N PHE A 3 0.24 -47.68 54.77
CA PHE A 3 0.18 -46.49 53.92
C PHE A 3 0.48 -46.90 52.47
N ARG A 4 -0.44 -46.61 51.55
CA ARG A 4 -0.24 -46.78 50.10
C ARG A 4 0.28 -45.47 49.50
N PRO A 5 1.32 -45.47 48.66
CA PRO A 5 1.73 -44.29 47.91
C PRO A 5 0.72 -44.02 46.77
N VAL A 6 0.24 -42.78 46.71
CA VAL A 6 -0.61 -42.25 45.62
C VAL A 6 0.28 -41.99 44.40
N PRO A 7 -0.12 -42.40 43.18
CA PRO A 7 0.70 -42.24 41.98
C PRO A 7 0.78 -40.76 41.56
N ALA A 8 1.93 -40.13 41.81
CA ALA A 8 2.26 -38.75 41.45
C ALA A 8 2.60 -38.57 39.95
N VAL A 9 1.96 -39.31 39.05
CA VAL A 9 2.22 -39.24 37.60
C VAL A 9 1.06 -38.58 36.83
N GLY A 10 -0.15 -38.57 37.39
CA GLY A 10 -1.31 -37.95 36.74
C GLY A 10 -1.34 -36.42 36.79
N LEU A 11 -0.65 -35.80 37.75
CA LEU A 11 -0.75 -34.35 38.00
C LEU A 11 0.07 -33.51 37.01
N LEU A 12 1.10 -34.10 36.38
CA LEU A 12 1.99 -33.37 35.47
C LEU A 12 1.34 -33.10 34.10
N LEU A 13 0.41 -33.95 33.67
CA LEU A 13 -0.28 -33.83 32.38
C LEU A 13 -1.35 -32.72 32.35
N VAL A 14 -1.92 -32.38 33.51
CA VAL A 14 -2.95 -31.32 33.60
C VAL A 14 -2.33 -29.93 33.55
N LEU A 15 -1.09 -29.76 34.04
CA LEU A 15 -0.39 -28.47 34.02
C LEU A 15 0.04 -28.03 32.61
N LEU A 16 0.22 -28.95 31.66
CA LEU A 16 0.62 -28.63 30.28
C LEU A 16 -0.54 -28.10 29.41
N LEU A 17 -1.80 -28.28 29.82
CA LEU A 17 -2.97 -27.82 29.07
C LEU A 17 -3.40 -26.39 29.42
N LEU A 18 -2.82 -25.77 30.45
CA LEU A 18 -3.21 -24.44 30.96
C LEU A 18 -2.36 -23.28 30.42
N THR A 19 -1.33 -23.53 29.60
CA THR A 19 -0.54 -22.46 28.95
C THR A 19 -1.13 -22.00 27.61
N GLY A 20 -2.30 -22.50 27.22
CA GLY A 20 -2.92 -22.22 25.91
C GLY A 20 -3.80 -20.96 25.82
N CYS A 21 -3.91 -20.13 26.86
CA CYS A 21 -4.75 -18.94 26.83
C CYS A 21 -4.23 -17.88 27.79
N LEU A 22 -3.22 -17.10 27.39
CA LEU A 22 -2.92 -15.75 27.93
C LEU A 22 -1.79 -15.09 27.13
N GLY A 23 -2.15 -14.60 25.95
CA GLY A 23 -1.47 -13.54 25.20
C GLY A 23 -2.55 -12.92 24.33
N GLY A 24 -3.26 -11.90 24.78
CA GLY A 24 -2.71 -10.59 25.09
C GLY A 24 -3.12 -9.71 23.91
N GLY A 25 -4.22 -8.98 24.09
CA GLY A 25 -4.88 -8.22 23.03
C GLY A 25 -3.96 -7.24 22.32
N GLY A 26 -4.28 -7.04 21.05
CA GLY A 26 -3.70 -6.05 20.17
C GLY A 26 -4.23 -6.35 18.79
N ASP A 27 -5.11 -5.48 18.30
CA ASP A 27 -5.56 -5.41 16.91
C ASP A 27 -4.37 -5.56 15.97
N ALA A 28 -4.06 -6.79 15.57
CA ALA A 28 -3.10 -7.07 14.53
C ALA A 28 -3.88 -6.98 13.24
N ALA A 29 -3.86 -5.74 12.71
CA ALA A 29 -4.08 -5.35 11.34
C ALA A 29 -4.20 -6.54 10.39
N GLU A 30 -5.30 -6.54 9.64
CA GLU A 30 -5.35 -7.20 8.34
C GLU A 30 -3.99 -6.96 7.67
N ASP A 31 -3.17 -8.00 7.64
CA ASP A 31 -2.01 -8.08 6.78
C ASP A 31 -2.60 -8.13 5.37
N THR A 32 -2.98 -6.95 4.86
CA THR A 32 -2.98 -6.69 3.43
C THR A 32 -1.55 -6.92 3.03
N ALA A 33 -1.25 -8.19 2.77
CA ALA A 33 -0.06 -8.63 2.10
C ALA A 33 0.06 -7.71 0.89
N VAL A 34 1.03 -6.80 0.96
CA VAL A 34 1.44 -5.99 -0.17
C VAL A 34 1.80 -7.01 -1.22
N SER A 35 0.90 -7.20 -2.18
CA SER A 35 1.22 -7.96 -3.37
C SER A 35 2.11 -7.03 -4.16
N ASP A 36 3.39 -7.00 -3.79
CA ASP A 36 4.48 -6.48 -4.60
C ASP A 36 4.53 -7.37 -5.84
N GLN A 37 3.58 -7.17 -6.74
CA GLN A 37 3.68 -7.67 -8.10
C GLN A 37 4.81 -6.86 -8.71
N ALA A 38 6.02 -7.38 -8.55
CA ALA A 38 7.21 -6.85 -9.18
C ALA A 38 6.97 -6.86 -10.70
N VAL A 39 6.61 -5.71 -11.23
CA VAL A 39 6.55 -5.49 -12.68
C VAL A 39 7.99 -5.24 -13.09
N ALA A 40 8.48 -5.95 -14.11
CA ALA A 40 9.75 -5.56 -14.73
C ALA A 40 9.66 -4.06 -15.08
N PRO A 41 10.70 -3.23 -14.81
CA PRO A 41 10.60 -1.79 -14.96
C PRO A 41 10.01 -1.42 -16.32
N LEU A 42 8.80 -0.85 -16.30
CA LEU A 42 8.09 -0.44 -17.52
C LEU A 42 8.20 1.07 -17.66
N ALA A 43 8.58 1.55 -18.84
CA ALA A 43 8.62 2.97 -19.11
C ALA A 43 7.20 3.58 -19.15
N GLY A 44 7.06 4.77 -18.58
CA GLY A 44 5.82 5.53 -18.59
C GLY A 44 6.07 7.03 -18.62
N THR A 45 4.99 7.79 -18.78
CA THR A 45 5.00 9.26 -18.71
C THR A 45 3.90 9.70 -17.76
N LEU A 46 4.24 10.61 -16.84
CA LEU A 46 3.27 11.24 -15.95
C LEU A 46 2.41 12.22 -16.74
N VAL A 47 1.09 12.07 -16.68
CA VAL A 47 0.16 12.92 -17.42
C VAL A 47 -1.05 13.25 -16.55
N CYS A 48 -1.31 14.54 -16.35
CA CYS A 48 -2.52 15.07 -15.75
C CYS A 48 -3.65 15.06 -16.78
N GLY A 49 -4.10 13.85 -17.12
CA GLY A 49 -5.26 13.63 -17.97
C GLY A 49 -6.57 13.83 -17.22
N THR A 50 -7.68 13.76 -17.96
CA THR A 50 -9.04 13.94 -17.42
C THR A 50 -9.33 13.04 -16.21
N ASP A 51 -8.95 11.78 -16.26
CA ASP A 51 -9.23 10.83 -15.16
C ASP A 51 -8.37 11.11 -13.92
N CYS A 52 -7.09 11.41 -14.11
CA CYS A 52 -6.19 11.82 -13.03
C CYS A 52 -6.70 13.11 -12.34
N LEU A 53 -7.18 14.08 -13.12
CA LEU A 53 -7.75 15.33 -12.61
C LEU A 53 -9.08 15.09 -11.87
N ASN A 54 -9.99 14.32 -12.44
CA ASN A 54 -11.30 14.01 -11.85
C ASN A 54 -11.16 13.23 -10.53
N GLN A 55 -10.09 12.45 -10.39
CA GLN A 55 -9.75 11.75 -9.14
C GLN A 55 -9.02 12.65 -8.14
N GLY A 56 -8.71 13.91 -8.49
CA GLY A 56 -8.00 14.84 -7.61
C GLY A 56 -6.52 14.53 -7.43
N GLN A 57 -5.91 13.83 -8.39
CA GLN A 57 -4.52 13.34 -8.30
C GLN A 57 -3.52 14.21 -9.05
N CYS A 58 -3.99 15.30 -9.68
CA CYS A 58 -3.17 16.31 -10.28
C CYS A 58 -3.85 17.69 -10.21
N GLY A 59 -3.10 18.74 -10.52
CA GLY A 59 -3.62 20.10 -10.52
C GLY A 59 -2.61 21.12 -10.99
N THR A 60 -2.92 22.39 -10.75
CA THR A 60 -2.07 23.52 -11.12
C THR A 60 -1.56 24.23 -9.87
N THR A 61 -0.25 24.44 -9.79
CA THR A 61 0.38 25.23 -8.72
C THR A 61 0.10 26.72 -8.87
N ALA A 62 0.35 27.52 -7.84
CA ALA A 62 0.09 28.97 -7.86
C ALA A 62 0.87 29.73 -8.96
N ASP A 63 2.00 29.19 -9.41
CA ASP A 63 2.82 29.70 -10.52
C ASP A 63 2.39 29.16 -11.90
N GLY A 64 1.27 28.43 -11.98
CA GLY A 64 0.66 28.00 -13.25
C GLY A 64 1.18 26.69 -13.82
N ARG A 65 2.06 25.97 -13.12
CA ARG A 65 2.57 24.66 -13.60
C ARG A 65 1.58 23.54 -13.29
N THR A 66 1.38 22.64 -14.25
CA THR A 66 0.63 21.40 -14.02
C THR A 66 1.53 20.38 -13.33
N VAL A 67 1.00 19.72 -12.31
CA VAL A 67 1.73 18.79 -11.46
C VAL A 67 0.91 17.55 -11.12
N ILE A 68 1.60 16.44 -10.88
CA ILE A 68 1.01 15.21 -10.31
C ILE A 68 1.24 15.22 -8.80
N LEU A 69 0.20 14.87 -8.06
CA LEU A 69 0.24 14.73 -6.61
C LEU A 69 0.59 13.27 -6.26
N ALA A 70 1.65 13.10 -5.48
CA ALA A 70 2.23 11.81 -5.17
C ALA A 70 2.51 11.65 -3.68
N HIS A 71 2.80 10.42 -3.26
CA HIS A 71 3.18 10.12 -1.89
C HIS A 71 4.41 9.23 -1.85
N ASN A 72 5.41 9.56 -1.01
CA ASN A 72 6.70 8.88 -1.03
C ASN A 72 6.71 7.45 -0.44
N THR A 73 5.83 7.12 0.51
CA THR A 73 5.86 5.82 1.20
C THR A 73 4.72 4.85 0.85
N GLN A 74 3.57 5.32 0.38
CA GLN A 74 2.37 4.47 0.20
C GLN A 74 1.45 4.97 -0.92
N PRO A 75 0.62 4.09 -1.51
CA PRO A 75 -0.55 4.50 -2.29
C PRO A 75 -1.46 5.46 -1.52
N ALA A 76 -1.82 6.60 -2.11
CA ALA A 76 -2.63 7.62 -1.45
C ALA A 76 -3.50 8.42 -2.41
N THR A 77 -4.76 8.67 -2.01
CA THR A 77 -5.68 9.61 -2.68
C THR A 77 -5.73 10.99 -2.03
N ARG A 78 -5.09 11.14 -0.87
CA ARG A 78 -5.07 12.36 -0.04
C ARG A 78 -3.70 12.47 0.63
N ASP A 79 -3.47 13.59 1.31
CA ASP A 79 -2.28 13.85 2.12
C ASP A 79 -0.96 13.68 1.34
N HIS A 80 -0.99 14.05 0.06
CA HIS A 80 0.17 14.00 -0.82
C HIS A 80 1.33 14.83 -0.26
N ASN A 81 2.53 14.27 -0.31
CA ASN A 81 3.75 14.88 0.23
C ASN A 81 4.87 15.03 -0.81
N VAL A 82 4.60 14.67 -2.06
CA VAL A 82 5.49 14.85 -3.20
C VAL A 82 4.72 15.47 -4.36
N ILE A 83 5.36 16.42 -5.04
CA ILE A 83 4.86 17.06 -6.26
C ILE A 83 5.79 16.65 -7.40
N LEU A 84 5.24 16.02 -8.43
CA LEU A 84 5.97 15.60 -9.62
C LEU A 84 5.56 16.46 -10.82
N ALA A 85 6.49 16.67 -11.74
CA ALA A 85 6.21 17.44 -12.95
C ALA A 85 5.27 16.67 -13.89
N ASN A 86 4.33 17.38 -14.51
CA ASN A 86 3.61 16.82 -15.65
C ASN A 86 4.57 16.52 -16.83
N ASP A 87 4.21 15.56 -17.67
CA ASP A 87 4.97 15.09 -18.84
C ASP A 87 6.37 14.56 -18.54
N SER A 88 6.68 14.23 -17.27
CA SER A 88 7.96 13.64 -16.91
C SER A 88 8.00 12.14 -17.21
N ALA A 89 9.12 11.67 -17.76
CA ALA A 89 9.38 10.26 -17.97
C ALA A 89 9.68 9.55 -16.64
N VAL A 90 9.11 8.36 -16.46
CA VAL A 90 9.28 7.55 -15.26
C VAL A 90 9.45 6.07 -15.59
N ASN A 91 10.10 5.35 -14.69
CA ASN A 91 10.11 3.89 -14.62
C ASN A 91 9.06 3.43 -13.61
N ILE A 92 8.17 2.52 -14.01
CA ILE A 92 7.18 1.88 -13.15
C ILE A 92 7.83 0.65 -12.54
N LEU A 93 8.02 0.66 -11.23
CA LEU A 93 8.74 -0.37 -10.47
C LEU A 93 7.81 -1.38 -9.81
N GLY A 94 6.56 -1.02 -9.63
CA GLY A 94 5.54 -1.85 -8.99
C GLY A 94 4.15 -1.28 -9.17
N GLN A 95 3.15 -2.11 -8.90
CA GLN A 95 1.75 -1.72 -8.93
C GLN A 95 1.03 -2.26 -7.70
N GLU A 96 0.08 -1.48 -7.18
CA GLU A 96 -0.75 -1.90 -6.07
C GLU A 96 -2.19 -1.41 -6.25
N PRO A 97 -3.18 -2.31 -6.44
CA PRO A 97 -4.59 -1.95 -6.41
C PRO A 97 -5.04 -1.63 -4.98
N ARG A 98 -5.81 -0.55 -4.80
CA ARG A 98 -6.42 -0.20 -3.51
C ARG A 98 -7.90 0.09 -3.69
N ASN A 99 -8.70 -0.38 -2.73
CA ASN A 99 -10.08 0.04 -2.60
C ASN A 99 -10.14 1.41 -1.95
N VAL A 100 -10.78 2.35 -2.61
CA VAL A 100 -10.93 3.75 -2.19
C VAL A 100 -12.41 4.14 -2.24
N GLN A 101 -12.77 5.25 -1.60
CA GLN A 101 -14.13 5.78 -1.64
C GLN A 101 -14.17 7.06 -2.48
N ASP A 102 -15.21 7.19 -3.30
CA ASP A 102 -15.49 8.44 -4.02
C ASP A 102 -16.05 9.52 -3.07
N ALA A 103 -16.37 10.70 -3.61
CA ALA A 103 -16.94 11.79 -2.82
C ALA A 103 -18.35 11.48 -2.25
N ALA A 104 -19.05 10.49 -2.81
CA ALA A 104 -20.35 10.01 -2.33
C ALA A 104 -20.22 8.81 -1.36
N GLY A 105 -19.00 8.33 -1.09
CA GLY A 105 -18.72 7.19 -0.22
C GLY A 105 -18.83 5.82 -0.90
N ASN A 106 -19.01 5.76 -2.23
CA ASN A 106 -19.08 4.48 -2.93
C ASN A 106 -17.66 3.89 -3.06
N PRO A 107 -17.47 2.60 -2.74
CA PRO A 107 -16.18 1.94 -2.92
C PRO A 107 -15.89 1.69 -4.40
N PHE A 108 -14.65 1.95 -4.82
CA PHE A 108 -14.13 1.57 -6.13
C PHE A 108 -12.64 1.19 -6.02
N SER A 109 -12.14 0.42 -6.98
CA SER A 109 -10.72 0.03 -7.02
C SER A 109 -9.92 0.98 -7.90
N LEU A 110 -8.77 1.43 -7.41
CA LEU A 110 -7.84 2.31 -8.10
C LEU A 110 -6.45 1.68 -8.04
N ASN A 111 -5.81 1.52 -9.21
CA ASN A 111 -4.44 1.04 -9.28
C ASN A 111 -3.46 2.17 -8.97
N PHE A 112 -2.48 1.93 -8.11
CA PHE A 112 -1.37 2.83 -7.88
C PHE A 112 -0.09 2.25 -8.47
N PHE A 113 0.80 3.12 -8.94
CA PHE A 113 2.11 2.74 -9.41
C PHE A 113 3.19 3.31 -8.51
N LEU A 114 4.16 2.47 -8.15
CA LEU A 114 5.43 2.93 -7.60
C LEU A 114 6.30 3.35 -8.78
N VAL A 115 6.58 4.63 -8.88
CA VAL A 115 7.36 5.21 -9.98
C VAL A 115 8.68 5.78 -9.49
N GLN A 116 9.69 5.75 -10.37
CA GLN A 116 10.96 6.45 -10.21
C GLN A 116 11.21 7.34 -11.42
N PRO A 117 11.76 8.56 -11.28
CA PRO A 117 12.19 9.36 -12.42
C PRO A 117 13.14 8.57 -13.34
N ALA A 118 13.02 8.76 -14.66
CA ALA A 118 13.84 8.04 -15.63
C ALA A 118 15.35 8.33 -15.49
N GLU A 119 15.69 9.55 -15.05
CA GLU A 119 17.04 10.00 -14.72
C GLU A 119 17.56 9.48 -13.35
N GLY A 120 16.74 8.73 -12.61
CA GLY A 120 17.00 8.28 -11.25
C GLY A 120 16.53 9.27 -10.19
N GLY A 121 16.41 8.80 -8.94
CA GLY A 121 15.89 9.61 -7.84
C GLY A 121 15.06 8.82 -6.84
N PRO A 122 14.38 9.50 -5.90
CA PRO A 122 13.49 8.84 -4.95
C PRO A 122 12.27 8.28 -5.67
N ASN A 123 11.74 7.17 -5.15
CA ASN A 123 10.51 6.59 -5.64
C ASN A 123 9.31 7.33 -5.05
N SER A 124 8.17 7.28 -5.74
CA SER A 124 6.91 7.83 -5.26
C SER A 124 5.74 7.02 -5.79
N TRP A 125 4.67 6.95 -5.02
CA TRP A 125 3.41 6.37 -5.42
C TRP A 125 2.54 7.41 -6.09
N VAL A 126 2.03 7.06 -7.27
CA VAL A 126 1.11 7.86 -8.06
C VAL A 126 -0.13 7.04 -8.39
N ALA A 127 -1.27 7.72 -8.58
CA ALA A 127 -2.46 7.07 -9.13
C ALA A 127 -2.19 6.61 -10.56
N GLY A 128 -2.62 5.41 -10.91
CA GLY A 128 -2.38 4.79 -12.22
C GLY A 128 -3.06 5.55 -13.37
N SER A 129 -4.15 6.26 -13.09
CA SER A 129 -4.82 7.19 -14.02
C SER A 129 -3.94 8.38 -14.43
N CYS A 130 -2.85 8.63 -13.70
CA CYS A 130 -1.87 9.68 -13.99
C CYS A 130 -0.65 9.18 -14.77
N VAL A 131 -0.63 7.91 -15.20
CA VAL A 131 0.52 7.31 -15.89
C VAL A 131 0.09 6.76 -17.24
N ASN A 132 0.61 7.34 -18.31
CA ASN A 132 0.54 6.75 -19.63
C ASN A 132 1.69 5.76 -19.77
N GLN A 133 1.37 4.47 -19.78
CA GLN A 133 2.34 3.41 -20.02
C GLN A 133 2.74 3.39 -21.49
N ALA A 134 4.03 3.23 -21.79
CA ALA A 134 4.44 2.93 -23.15
C ALA A 134 3.93 1.53 -23.50
N THR A 135 3.08 1.42 -24.52
CA THR A 135 2.77 0.12 -25.13
C THR A 135 4.07 -0.43 -25.72
N GLN A 136 4.48 -1.61 -25.24
CA GLN A 136 5.56 -2.39 -25.85
C GLN A 136 5.14 -2.92 -27.23
#